data_AF-I4YVJ9-F1
#
_entry.id   AF-I4YVJ9-F1
#
_cell.length_a   1.000
_cell.length_b   1.000
_cell.length_c   1.000
_cell.angle_alpha   90.00
_cell.angle_beta   90.00
_cell.angle_gamma   90.00
#
_symmetry.space_group_name_H-M   'P 1'
#
loop_
_entity.id
_entity.type
_entity.pdbx_description
1 polymer ?
#
loop_
_entity_poly.entity_id
_entity_poly.type
_entity_poly.pdbx_seq_one_letter_code
_entity_poly.pdbx_strand_id
1 'polypeptide(L)'
;MRFMVAVAIVSSLLLPSIVPAEAQTRLPRTSPAERSRDQINRRIQQDQQILGVEQDVQSKSNQIRQNIDRDRLFAPRYIAPMPRNGCGPGRIC
;
A
#
# COMPACT_ATOMS: atom_id res chain seq x y z
N MET A 1 -33.66 37.27 -55.44
CA MET A 1 -32.47 37.77 -54.71
C MET A 1 -32.77 38.24 -53.28
N ARG A 2 -33.80 39.08 -53.05
CA ARG A 2 -34.13 39.60 -51.71
C ARG A 2 -34.36 38.53 -50.63
N PHE A 3 -35.02 37.42 -50.99
CA PHE A 3 -35.25 36.29 -50.07
C PHE A 3 -33.98 35.55 -49.66
N MET A 4 -33.02 35.34 -50.58
CA MET A 4 -31.75 34.69 -50.24
C MET A 4 -30.90 35.54 -49.31
N VAL A 5 -30.94 36.87 -49.47
CA VAL A 5 -30.27 37.81 -48.57
C VAL A 5 -30.89 37.76 -47.17
N ALA A 6 -32.22 37.70 -47.07
CA ALA A 6 -32.90 37.57 -45.79
C ALA A 6 -32.55 36.25 -45.06
N VAL A 7 -32.50 35.13 -45.79
CA VAL A 7 -32.08 33.83 -45.23
C VAL A 7 -30.62 33.86 -44.78
N ALA A 8 -29.73 34.50 -45.54
CA ALA A 8 -28.32 34.63 -45.17
C ALA A 8 -28.13 35.47 -43.90
N ILE A 9 -28.91 36.56 -43.74
CA ILE A 9 -28.88 37.43 -42.55
C ILE A 9 -29.46 36.70 -41.33
N VAL A 10 -30.58 36.00 -41.50
CA VAL A 10 -31.20 35.25 -40.39
C VAL A 10 -30.29 34.09 -39.95
N SER A 11 -29.67 33.40 -40.90
CA SER A 11 -28.70 32.34 -40.62
C SER A 11 -27.47 32.88 -39.88
N SER A 12 -26.91 34.02 -40.30
CA SER A 12 -25.74 34.63 -39.64
C SER A 12 -26.03 35.15 -38.23
N LEU A 13 -27.27 35.56 -37.94
CA LEU A 13 -27.67 35.94 -36.58
C LEU A 13 -27.99 34.74 -35.66
N LEU A 14 -28.43 33.60 -36.21
CA LEU A 14 -28.74 32.40 -35.43
C LEU A 14 -27.50 31.54 -35.11
N LEU A 15 -26.49 31.55 -35.99
CA LEU A 15 -25.22 30.83 -35.83
C LEU A 15 -24.48 31.06 -34.48
N PRO A 16 -24.36 32.29 -33.95
CA PRO A 16 -23.65 32.50 -32.68
C PRO A 16 -24.43 32.02 -31.44
N SER A 17 -25.72 31.70 -31.55
CA SER A 17 -26.55 31.26 -30.40
C SER A 17 -26.50 29.74 -30.14
N ILE A 18 -25.93 28.97 -31.07
CA ILE A 18 -25.85 27.50 -31.01
C ILE A 18 -24.48 27.03 -30.49
N VAL A 19 -23.52 27.95 -30.33
CA VAL A 19 -22.23 27.61 -29.72
C VAL A 19 -22.46 27.32 -28.23
N PRO A 20 -22.14 26.11 -27.75
CA PRO A 20 -22.35 25.78 -26.35
C PRO A 20 -21.50 26.72 -25.49
N ALA A 21 -22.15 27.40 -24.54
CA ALA A 21 -21.49 28.17 -23.48
C ALA A 21 -20.62 27.28 -22.56
N GLU A 22 -20.55 25.98 -22.82
CA GLU A 22 -19.69 25.00 -22.15
C GLU A 22 -18.19 25.29 -22.32
N ALA A 23 -17.78 26.17 -23.24
CA ALA A 23 -16.41 26.65 -23.31
C ALA A 23 -15.98 27.48 -22.08
N GLN A 24 -16.92 27.89 -21.21
CA GLN A 24 -16.60 28.33 -19.84
C GLN A 24 -16.41 27.12 -18.92
N THR A 25 -15.57 26.17 -19.32
CA THR A 25 -15.12 25.10 -18.44
C THR A 25 -14.31 25.74 -17.32
N ARG A 26 -14.90 25.77 -16.12
CA ARG A 26 -14.29 26.17 -14.85
C ARG A 26 -12.79 25.85 -14.84
N LEU A 27 -11.95 26.88 -14.86
CA LEU A 27 -10.51 26.74 -14.81
C LEU A 27 -10.13 25.90 -13.58
N PRO A 28 -9.24 24.90 -13.73
CA PRO A 28 -8.80 24.10 -12.60
C PRO A 28 -8.20 25.04 -11.54
N ARG A 29 -8.71 24.94 -10.31
CA ARG A 29 -8.30 25.81 -9.18
C ARG A 29 -6.82 25.69 -8.82
N THR A 30 -6.18 24.59 -9.22
CA THR A 30 -4.80 24.24 -8.89
C THR A 30 -3.98 24.09 -10.16
N SER A 31 -2.78 24.67 -10.13
CA SER A 31 -1.81 24.55 -11.20
C SER A 31 -1.42 23.09 -11.46
N PRO A 32 -0.93 22.75 -12.67
CA PRO A 32 -0.38 21.42 -12.93
C PRO A 32 0.77 21.06 -11.97
N ALA A 33 1.57 22.05 -11.58
CA ALA A 33 2.68 21.87 -10.64
C ALA A 33 2.21 21.50 -9.23
N GLU A 34 1.15 22.15 -8.71
CA GLU A 34 0.54 21.80 -7.42
C GLU A 34 -0.05 20.40 -7.44
N ARG A 35 -0.77 20.02 -8.51
CA ARG A 35 -1.30 18.66 -8.66
C ARG A 35 -0.20 17.61 -8.65
N SER A 36 0.92 17.88 -9.31
CA SER A 36 2.08 16.99 -9.31
C SER A 36 2.67 16.83 -7.91
N ARG A 37 2.87 17.95 -7.18
CA ARG A 37 3.35 17.93 -5.80
C ARG A 37 2.43 17.15 -4.87
N ASP A 38 1.12 17.38 -4.95
CA ASP A 38 0.13 16.66 -4.15
C ASP A 38 0.15 15.16 -4.44
N GLN A 39 0.30 14.77 -5.71
CA GLN A 39 0.40 13.37 -6.08
C GLN A 39 1.67 12.72 -5.53
N ILE A 40 2.81 13.43 -5.59
CA ILE A 40 4.08 12.95 -5.03
C ILE A 40 3.97 12.79 -3.51
N ASN A 41 3.43 13.79 -2.81
CA ASN A 41 3.27 13.73 -1.35
C ASN A 41 2.38 12.55 -0.92
N ARG A 42 1.29 12.29 -1.65
CA ARG A 42 0.44 11.12 -1.38
C ARG A 42 1.20 9.81 -1.55
N ARG A 43 2.01 9.68 -2.61
CA ARG A 43 2.85 8.49 -2.82
C ARG A 43 3.87 8.31 -1.70
N ILE A 44 4.57 9.38 -1.32
CA ILE A 44 5.54 9.34 -0.21
C ILE A 44 4.88 8.88 1.09
N GLN A 45 3.68 9.38 1.41
CA GLN A 45 2.94 8.94 2.59
C GLN A 45 2.57 7.46 2.53
N GLN A 46 2.15 6.97 1.36
CA GLN A 46 1.84 5.55 1.15
C GLN A 46 3.09 4.68 1.30
N ASP A 47 4.21 5.10 0.70
CA ASP A 47 5.48 4.38 0.78
C ASP A 47 6.00 4.31 2.23
N GLN A 48 5.89 5.40 2.99
CA GLN A 48 6.24 5.41 4.41
C GLN A 48 5.40 4.45 5.25
N GLN A 49 4.10 4.32 4.95
CA GLN A 49 3.24 3.35 5.63
C GLN A 49 3.67 1.91 5.34
N ILE A 50 4.00 1.60 4.09
CA ILE A 50 4.46 0.27 3.69
C ILE A 50 5.78 -0.07 4.38
N LEU A 51 6.75 0.84 4.37
CA LEU A 51 8.04 0.65 5.02
C LEU A 51 7.90 0.39 6.53
N GLY A 52 6.99 1.10 7.20
CA GLY A 52 6.69 0.87 8.61
C GLY A 52 6.14 -0.53 8.89
N VAL A 53 5.25 -1.03 8.03
CA VAL A 53 4.71 -2.40 8.14
C VAL A 53 5.79 -3.45 7.90
N GLU A 54 6.66 -3.25 6.91
CA GLU A 54 7.76 -4.18 6.63
C GLU A 54 8.73 -4.30 7.81
N GLN A 55 9.09 -3.17 8.44
CA GLN A 55 9.92 -3.19 9.65
C GLN A 55 9.26 -3.93 10.81
N ASP A 56 7.96 -3.73 11.04
CA ASP A 56 7.22 -4.43 12.09
C ASP A 56 7.16 -5.94 11.83
N VAL A 57 6.91 -6.35 10.58
CA VAL A 57 6.92 -7.76 10.16
C VAL A 57 8.30 -8.39 10.37
N GLN A 58 9.37 -7.70 9.98
CA GLN A 58 10.74 -8.19 10.16
C GLN A 58 11.09 -8.34 11.64
N SER A 59 10.71 -7.36 12.47
CA SER A 59 10.88 -7.40 13.92
C SER A 59 10.17 -8.62 14.55
N LYS A 60 8.88 -8.80 14.24
CA LYS A 60 8.09 -9.94 14.72
C LYS A 60 8.66 -11.28 14.27
N SER A 61 9.10 -11.37 13.02
CA SER A 61 9.74 -12.58 12.48
C SER A 61 11.00 -12.96 13.26
N ASN A 62 11.85 -11.96 13.57
CA ASN A 62 13.06 -12.18 14.36
C ASN A 62 12.72 -12.63 15.79
N GLN A 63 11.69 -12.05 16.42
CA GLN A 63 11.25 -12.45 17.76
C GLN A 63 10.75 -13.90 17.78
N ILE A 64 9.98 -14.32 16.77
CA ILE A 64 9.50 -15.70 16.65
C ILE A 64 10.69 -16.67 16.52
N ARG A 65 11.68 -16.35 15.68
CA ARG A 65 12.88 -17.18 15.51
C ARG A 65 13.62 -17.35 16.84
N GLN A 66 13.82 -16.27 17.58
CA GLN A 66 14.45 -16.32 18.90
C GLN A 66 13.68 -17.19 19.89
N ASN A 67 12.34 -17.09 19.91
CA ASN A 67 11.51 -17.92 20.77
C ASN A 67 11.63 -19.41 20.41
N ILE A 68 11.63 -19.75 19.12
CA ILE A 68 11.81 -21.13 18.64
C ILE A 68 13.18 -21.67 19.04
N ASP A 69 14.24 -20.89 18.87
CA ASP A 69 15.60 -21.29 19.25
C ASP A 69 15.71 -21.51 20.76
N ARG A 70 15.09 -20.62 21.55
CA ARG A 70 14.98 -20.77 23.00
C ARG A 70 14.23 -22.06 23.35
N ASP A 71 13.08 -22.31 22.75
CA ASP A 71 12.29 -23.51 23.05
C ASP A 71 13.03 -24.79 22.67
N ARG A 72 13.84 -24.78 21.62
CA ARG A 72 14.73 -25.91 21.28
C ARG A 72 15.85 -26.12 22.30
N LEU A 73 16.44 -25.04 22.82
CA LEU A 73 17.49 -25.12 23.84
C LEU A 73 16.96 -25.70 25.15
N PHE A 74 15.74 -25.34 25.52
CA PHE A 74 15.10 -25.80 26.76
C PHE A 74 14.11 -26.96 26.55
N ALA A 75 14.04 -27.51 25.32
CA ALA A 75 13.23 -28.68 25.05
C ALA A 75 13.74 -29.84 25.92
N PRO A 76 12.88 -30.52 26.68
CA PRO A 76 13.29 -31.69 27.43
C PRO A 76 13.81 -32.72 26.43
N ARG A 77 15.13 -32.96 26.46
CA ARG A 77 15.71 -34.08 25.72
C ARG A 77 15.19 -35.35 26.37
N TYR A 78 14.55 -36.21 25.58
CA TYR A 78 14.27 -37.56 26.03
C TYR A 78 15.62 -38.25 26.30
N ILE A 79 15.99 -38.34 27.58
CA ILE A 79 17.11 -39.15 28.03
C ILE A 79 16.53 -40.56 28.16
N ALA A 80 16.89 -41.46 27.24
CA ALA A 80 16.51 -42.86 27.38
C ALA A 80 16.97 -43.36 28.77
N PRO A 81 16.13 -44.11 29.51
CA PRO A 81 16.53 -44.64 30.80
C PRO A 81 17.84 -45.42 30.63
N MET A 82 18.89 -44.97 31.31
CA MET A 82 20.19 -45.60 31.28
C MET A 82 20.00 -47.06 31.73
N PRO A 83 20.48 -48.08 30.98
CA PRO A 83 20.37 -49.46 31.42
C PRO A 83 21.09 -49.58 32.76
N ARG A 84 20.34 -49.87 33.81
CA ARG A 84 20.82 -50.00 35.19
C ARG A 84 21.52 -51.36 35.34
N ASN A 85 22.61 -51.55 34.60
CA ASN A 85 23.45 -52.73 34.72
C ASN A 85 24.52 -52.45 35.78
N GLY A 86 24.33 -53.01 36.98
CA GLY A 86 25.39 -53.11 37.99
C GLY A 86 25.06 -52.38 39.29
N CYS A 87 24.76 -53.18 40.31
CA CYS A 87 24.70 -52.88 41.75
C CYS A 87 24.00 -51.60 42.21
N GLY A 88 22.79 -51.77 42.76
CA GLY A 88 22.17 -50.77 43.62
C GLY A 88 22.98 -50.50 44.90
N PRO A 89 22.72 -49.38 45.59
CA PRO A 89 23.49 -48.96 46.76
C PRO A 89 23.50 -50.06 47.83
N GLY A 90 24.70 -50.38 48.33
CA GLY A 90 24.93 -51.43 49.34
C GLY A 90 25.35 -52.80 48.79
N ARG A 91 25.75 -52.90 47.50
CA ARG A 91 26.25 -54.15 46.92
C ARG A 91 27.66 -53.99 46.34
N ILE A 92 28.51 -55.00 46.56
CA ILE A 92 29.81 -55.14 45.90
C ILE A 92 29.59 -56.00 44.67
N CYS A 93 29.79 -55.39 43.49
CA CYS A 93 30.33 -56.03 42.31
C CYS A 93 31.66 -55.33 42.01
#